data_AF-A0AAW8RRN5-F1
#
_entry.id   AF-A0AAW8RRN5-F1
#
_cell.length_a   1.000
_cell.length_b   1.000
_cell.length_c   1.000
_cell.angle_alpha   90.00
_cell.angle_beta   90.00
_cell.angle_gamma   90.00
#
_symmetry.space_group_name_H-M   'P 1'
#
loop_
_entity.id
_entity.type
_entity.pdbx_description
1 polymer ?
#
loop_
_entity_poly.entity_id
_entity_poly.type
_entity_poly.pdbx_seq_one_letter_code
_entity_poly.pdbx_strand_id
1 'polypeptide(L)'
;TKATVTQSLIDQYHDVGMQFALWTVPYNDHQKYSDMGVDYITTDSASGNLRYFEPALRSGMTANKTDLTGPTYIEEMSNGEIHIRVNVTGGQNDVGVYICALESWAIPRYSLTLIGYVRSNKVTGFSFVPVAVGVGGYSANDSTIADANIKSGYLCTGTNWEQRSSYAAFDIFYRI
;
A
#
# COMPACT_ATOMS: atom_id res chain seq x y z
N THR A 1 29.41 -20.41 10.27
CA THR A 1 28.68 -20.08 11.52
C THR A 1 27.81 -18.88 11.22
N LYS A 2 26.49 -18.94 11.45
CA LYS A 2 25.64 -17.75 11.30
C LYS A 2 26.05 -16.76 12.39
N ALA A 3 26.52 -15.57 12.01
CA ALA A 3 26.72 -14.50 12.98
C ALA A 3 25.34 -14.17 13.57
N THR A 4 25.18 -14.34 14.88
CA THR A 4 23.96 -13.95 15.60
C THR A 4 24.27 -12.66 16.33
N VAL A 5 23.45 -11.64 16.08
CA VAL A 5 23.53 -10.37 16.80
C VAL A 5 23.02 -10.64 18.21
N THR A 6 23.87 -10.43 19.21
CA THR A 6 23.55 -10.61 20.63
C THR A 6 23.59 -9.25 21.34
N GLN A 7 22.96 -9.16 22.52
CA GLN A 7 23.01 -7.94 23.34
C GLN A 7 24.46 -7.52 23.64
N SER A 8 25.28 -8.48 24.07
CA SER A 8 26.69 -8.23 24.40
C SER A 8 27.51 -7.70 23.22
N LEU A 9 27.14 -8.03 21.98
CA LEU A 9 27.81 -7.45 20.81
C LEU A 9 27.46 -5.97 20.67
N ILE A 10 26.18 -5.62 20.82
CA ILE A 10 25.70 -4.23 20.73
C ILE A 10 26.34 -3.39 21.84
N ASP A 11 26.33 -3.90 23.07
CA ASP A 11 26.94 -3.25 24.23
C ASP A 11 28.42 -2.95 24.00
N GLN A 12 29.18 -3.88 23.39
CA GLN A 12 30.60 -3.67 23.06
C GLN A 12 30.85 -2.50 22.09
N TYR A 13 29.95 -2.27 21.13
CA TYR A 13 30.07 -1.11 20.23
C TYR A 13 29.70 0.19 20.94
N HIS A 14 28.66 0.17 21.77
CA HIS A 14 28.26 1.33 22.56
C HIS A 14 29.32 1.73 23.60
N ASP A 15 29.98 0.76 24.24
CA ASP A 15 31.05 0.98 25.22
C ASP A 15 32.26 1.74 24.63
N VAL A 16 32.51 1.58 23.32
CA VAL A 16 33.56 2.32 22.59
C VAL A 16 33.04 3.58 21.89
N GLY A 17 31.80 3.98 22.17
CA GLY A 17 31.16 5.16 21.61
C GLY A 17 30.76 5.04 20.14
N MET A 18 30.66 3.83 19.61
CA MET A 18 30.23 3.57 18.23
C MET A 18 28.72 3.28 18.17
N GLN A 19 28.09 3.71 17.08
CA GLN A 19 26.72 3.30 16.77
C GLN A 19 26.72 1.92 16.10
N PHE A 20 25.68 1.12 16.35
CA PHE A 20 25.53 -0.22 15.80
C PHE A 20 24.33 -0.28 14.85
N ALA A 21 24.57 -0.69 13.61
CA ALA A 21 23.54 -0.79 12.57
C ALA A 21 23.42 -2.22 12.04
N LEU A 22 22.18 -2.61 11.72
CA LEU A 22 21.88 -3.87 11.05
C LEU A 22 21.50 -3.62 9.59
N TRP A 23 22.08 -4.44 8.70
CA TRP A 23 21.85 -4.27 7.27
C TRP A 23 20.43 -4.69 6.85
N THR A 24 20.01 -5.91 7.20
CA THR A 24 18.69 -6.46 6.83
C THR A 24 18.07 -7.19 8.03
N VAL A 25 16.87 -6.77 8.43
CA VAL A 25 16.13 -7.37 9.56
C VAL A 25 14.68 -7.65 9.14
N PRO A 26 14.12 -8.84 9.39
CA PRO A 26 12.70 -9.08 9.17
C PRO A 26 11.84 -8.06 9.93
N TYR A 27 10.83 -7.49 9.27
CA TYR A 27 9.99 -6.44 9.85
C TYR A 27 9.44 -6.82 11.25
N ASN A 28 9.01 -8.07 11.40
CA ASN A 28 8.49 -8.60 12.67
C ASN A 28 9.53 -8.61 13.81
N ASP A 29 10.82 -8.53 13.49
CA ASP A 29 11.92 -8.50 14.46
C ASP A 29 12.45 -7.07 14.72
N HIS A 30 11.94 -6.02 14.04
CA HIS A 30 12.45 -4.65 14.22
C HIS A 30 12.33 -4.18 15.66
N GLN A 31 11.18 -4.42 16.31
CA GLN A 31 10.99 -4.04 17.72
C GLN A 31 11.99 -4.75 18.62
N LYS A 32 12.22 -6.05 18.41
CA LYS A 32 13.21 -6.83 19.16
C LYS A 32 14.60 -6.21 19.06
N TYR A 33 15.04 -5.80 17.86
CA TYR A 33 16.39 -5.21 17.70
C TYR A 33 16.46 -3.75 18.17
N SER A 34 15.36 -3.00 18.09
CA SER A 34 15.25 -1.70 18.74
C SER A 34 15.37 -1.82 20.26
N ASP A 35 14.71 -2.80 20.87
CA ASP A 35 14.77 -3.07 22.31
C ASP A 35 16.18 -3.51 22.76
N MET A 36 16.94 -4.12 21.85
CA MET A 36 18.35 -4.47 22.07
C MET A 36 19.32 -3.30 21.92
N GLY A 37 18.85 -2.12 21.48
CA GLY A 37 19.68 -0.91 21.33
C GLY A 37 20.33 -0.75 19.95
N VAL A 38 19.84 -1.42 18.91
CA VAL A 38 20.33 -1.16 17.54
C VAL A 38 19.97 0.27 17.12
N ASP A 39 20.97 1.06 16.72
CA ASP A 39 20.80 2.47 16.34
C ASP A 39 20.10 2.64 15.00
N TYR A 40 20.42 1.77 14.02
CA TYR A 40 19.86 1.85 12.67
C TYR A 40 19.58 0.46 12.08
N ILE A 41 18.47 0.32 11.37
CA ILE A 41 18.18 -0.81 10.49
C ILE A 41 18.10 -0.27 9.07
N THR A 42 19.04 -0.65 8.20
CA THR A 42 19.16 -0.01 6.88
C THR A 42 18.19 -0.55 5.84
N THR A 43 17.76 -1.81 5.97
CA THR A 43 16.76 -2.45 5.10
C THR A 43 15.94 -3.45 5.92
N ASP A 44 14.69 -3.68 5.54
CA ASP A 44 13.92 -4.80 6.07
C ASP A 44 14.05 -6.04 5.16
N SER A 45 13.79 -7.24 5.70
CA SER A 45 13.88 -8.48 4.89
C SER A 45 12.74 -8.63 3.88
N ALA A 46 11.90 -7.61 3.68
CA ALA A 46 11.06 -7.53 2.50
C ALA A 46 11.90 -7.25 1.24
N SER A 47 13.16 -6.79 1.40
CA SER A 47 14.33 -6.73 0.49
C SER A 47 14.12 -6.79 -1.03
N GLY A 48 13.05 -6.15 -1.49
CA GLY A 48 12.62 -5.99 -2.87
C GLY A 48 11.64 -4.82 -2.97
N ASN A 49 10.88 -4.59 -1.90
CA ASN A 49 10.07 -3.39 -1.72
C ASN A 49 10.84 -2.38 -0.85
N LEU A 50 11.05 -1.18 -1.39
CA LEU A 50 11.76 -0.06 -0.75
C LEU A 50 10.91 0.58 0.36
N ARG A 51 9.57 0.49 0.27
CA ARG A 51 8.59 1.04 1.22
C ARG A 51 7.30 0.21 1.19
N TYR A 52 6.59 0.13 2.32
CA TYR A 52 5.29 -0.55 2.46
C TYR A 52 4.35 0.25 3.37
N PHE A 53 3.07 0.31 3.02
CA PHE A 53 2.05 1.02 3.78
C PHE A 53 0.66 0.38 3.59
N GLU A 54 -0.06 0.14 4.68
CA GLU A 54 -1.46 -0.30 4.66
C GLU A 54 -2.39 0.87 4.96
N PRO A 55 -3.07 1.44 3.95
CA PRO A 55 -3.90 2.61 4.16
C PRO A 55 -5.24 2.25 4.83
N ALA A 56 -5.78 3.20 5.59
CA ALA A 56 -7.17 3.11 6.04
C ALA A 56 -8.15 3.19 4.85
N LEU A 57 -9.06 2.22 4.78
CA LEU A 57 -10.12 2.19 3.78
C LEU A 57 -11.22 3.19 4.10
N ARG A 58 -11.83 3.75 3.05
CA ARG A 58 -12.79 4.86 3.12
C ARG A 58 -14.12 4.49 2.47
N SER A 59 -15.09 5.40 2.58
CA SER A 59 -16.41 5.30 1.91
C SER A 59 -17.17 4.00 2.23
N GLY A 60 -17.04 3.51 3.47
CA GLY A 60 -17.69 2.27 3.92
C GLY A 60 -17.08 0.99 3.36
N MET A 61 -15.94 1.07 2.65
CA MET A 61 -15.18 -0.09 2.21
C MET A 61 -14.41 -0.70 3.39
N THR A 62 -14.31 -2.01 3.39
CA THR A 62 -13.56 -2.81 4.36
C THR A 62 -12.71 -3.85 3.64
N ALA A 63 -11.70 -4.40 4.32
CA ALA A 63 -10.82 -5.39 3.71
C ALA A 63 -11.63 -6.65 3.35
N ASN A 64 -11.46 -7.14 2.12
CA ASN A 64 -12.10 -8.37 1.68
C ASN A 64 -11.37 -9.60 2.25
N LYS A 65 -12.03 -10.33 3.16
CA LYS A 65 -11.44 -11.47 3.89
C LYS A 65 -11.81 -12.85 3.32
N THR A 66 -12.61 -12.91 2.26
CA THR A 66 -13.08 -14.17 1.66
C THR A 66 -12.11 -14.66 0.58
N ASP A 67 -10.92 -15.13 1.00
CA ASP A 67 -10.20 -16.21 0.29
C ASP A 67 -8.98 -15.87 -0.61
N LEU A 68 -8.45 -14.65 -0.68
CA LEU A 68 -7.11 -14.40 -1.29
C LEU A 68 -6.28 -13.33 -0.56
N THR A 69 -5.54 -13.80 0.45
CA THR A 69 -4.16 -13.43 0.86
C THR A 69 -3.72 -11.95 0.80
N GLY A 70 -4.27 -11.10 1.67
CA GLY A 70 -3.62 -9.84 2.07
C GLY A 70 -4.56 -8.62 2.13
N PRO A 71 -4.20 -7.58 2.90
CA PRO A 71 -4.95 -6.33 2.96
C PRO A 71 -4.81 -5.53 1.65
N THR A 72 -5.52 -4.41 1.55
CA THR A 72 -5.14 -3.36 0.60
C THR A 72 -3.84 -2.74 1.10
N TYR A 73 -2.83 -2.64 0.23
CA TYR A 73 -1.54 -2.07 0.58
C TYR A 73 -0.93 -1.30 -0.59
N ILE A 74 0.07 -0.48 -0.27
CA ILE A 74 0.87 0.31 -1.19
C ILE A 74 2.33 -0.05 -0.92
N GLU A 75 3.09 -0.38 -1.95
CA GLU A 75 4.51 -0.66 -1.84
C GLU A 75 5.31 -0.03 -2.99
N GLU A 76 6.54 0.37 -2.70
CA GLU A 76 7.50 0.81 -3.71
C GLU A 76 8.37 -0.39 -4.09
N MET A 77 8.26 -0.90 -5.31
CA MET A 77 9.08 -2.00 -5.81
C MET A 77 10.48 -1.51 -6.26
N SER A 78 11.41 -2.45 -6.35
CA SER A 78 12.76 -2.21 -6.88
C SER A 78 12.70 -1.57 -8.27
N ASN A 79 13.20 -0.32 -8.40
CA ASN A 79 13.15 0.59 -9.57
C ASN A 79 12.26 1.86 -9.40
N GLY A 80 11.62 2.05 -8.25
CA GLY A 80 10.77 3.23 -7.98
C GLY A 80 9.36 3.12 -8.56
N GLU A 81 8.93 1.92 -8.96
CA GLU A 81 7.55 1.65 -9.34
C GLU A 81 6.68 1.44 -8.11
N ILE A 82 5.54 2.12 -8.07
CA ILE A 82 4.54 1.95 -7.04
C ILE A 82 3.60 0.83 -7.44
N HIS A 83 3.46 -0.14 -6.55
CA HIS A 83 2.46 -1.18 -6.62
C HIS A 83 1.38 -0.91 -5.57
N ILE A 84 0.12 -0.93 -5.99
CA ILE A 84 -1.01 -0.89 -5.07
C ILE A 84 -1.84 -2.13 -5.30
N ARG A 85 -2.00 -2.92 -4.24
CA ARG A 85 -3.00 -3.98 -4.20
C ARG A 85 -4.30 -3.44 -3.65
N VAL A 86 -5.37 -3.52 -4.42
CA VAL A 86 -6.73 -3.21 -3.99
C VAL A 86 -7.43 -4.51 -3.63
N ASN A 87 -7.84 -4.67 -2.38
CA ASN A 87 -8.61 -5.82 -1.92
C ASN A 87 -9.72 -5.37 -0.95
N VAL A 88 -10.88 -5.02 -1.50
CA VAL A 88 -11.97 -4.35 -0.79
C VAL A 88 -13.33 -5.01 -0.98
N THR A 89 -14.17 -4.94 0.04
CA THR A 89 -15.58 -5.32 0.05
C THR A 89 -16.41 -4.25 0.75
N GLY A 90 -17.74 -4.28 0.57
CA GLY A 90 -18.61 -3.21 1.07
C GLY A 90 -18.44 -1.90 0.28
N GLY A 91 -18.89 -0.78 0.85
CA GLY A 91 -18.86 0.54 0.20
C GLY A 91 -19.80 0.69 -1.01
N GLN A 92 -19.92 1.93 -1.51
CA GLN A 92 -20.76 2.25 -2.66
C GLN A 92 -20.12 1.82 -3.99
N ASN A 93 -20.96 1.71 -5.01
CA ASN A 93 -20.58 1.29 -6.35
C ASN A 93 -20.55 2.44 -7.37
N ASP A 94 -20.59 3.68 -6.89
CA ASP A 94 -20.56 4.86 -7.74
C ASP A 94 -19.13 5.15 -8.24
N VAL A 95 -19.06 5.98 -9.28
CA VAL A 95 -17.80 6.53 -9.81
C VAL A 95 -17.32 7.66 -8.89
N GLY A 96 -16.00 7.80 -8.72
CA GLY A 96 -15.38 8.84 -7.91
C GLY A 96 -15.41 8.57 -6.41
N VAL A 97 -15.76 7.36 -5.99
CA VAL A 97 -15.78 6.96 -4.57
C VAL A 97 -14.36 6.72 -4.09
N TYR A 98 -14.00 7.32 -2.96
CA TYR A 98 -12.66 7.21 -2.37
C TYR A 98 -12.45 5.84 -1.75
N ILE A 99 -11.40 5.15 -2.19
CA ILE A 99 -10.98 3.86 -1.64
C ILE A 99 -10.08 4.11 -0.45
N CYS A 100 -9.00 4.89 -0.64
CA CYS A 100 -8.02 5.19 0.39
C CYS A 100 -7.17 6.43 0.05
N ALA A 101 -6.40 6.91 1.03
CA ALA A 101 -5.34 7.91 0.81
C ALA A 101 -4.02 7.20 0.45
N LEU A 102 -3.20 7.85 -0.37
CA LEU A 102 -1.83 7.44 -0.65
C LEU A 102 -0.89 8.02 0.40
N GLU A 103 0.17 7.28 0.73
CA GLU A 103 1.26 7.83 1.53
C GLU A 103 2.08 8.84 0.68
N SER A 104 2.69 9.82 1.33
CA SER A 104 3.39 10.95 0.70
C SER A 104 4.39 10.56 -0.40
N TRP A 105 5.08 9.43 -0.24
CA TRP A 105 6.04 8.90 -1.21
C TRP A 105 5.42 8.16 -2.40
N ALA A 106 4.12 7.84 -2.34
CA ALA A 106 3.37 7.16 -3.40
C ALA A 106 2.59 8.15 -4.28
N ILE A 107 2.63 9.46 -4.03
CA ILE A 107 1.82 10.44 -4.77
C ILE A 107 2.48 10.80 -6.11
N PRO A 108 1.87 10.50 -7.27
CA PRO A 108 2.43 10.88 -8.57
C PRO A 108 2.29 12.38 -8.82
N ARG A 109 3.14 12.94 -9.70
CA ARG A 109 3.04 14.36 -10.09
C ARG A 109 1.71 14.67 -10.78
N TYR A 110 1.31 13.81 -11.71
CA TYR A 110 0.06 13.93 -12.46
C TYR A 110 -0.91 12.82 -12.07
N SER A 111 -2.20 13.14 -12.06
CA SER A 111 -3.24 12.14 -11.84
C SER A 111 -3.26 11.12 -12.98
N LEU A 112 -3.51 9.87 -12.61
CA LEU A 112 -3.51 8.73 -13.54
C LEU A 112 -4.88 8.07 -13.56
N THR A 113 -5.24 7.48 -14.69
CA THR A 113 -6.35 6.54 -14.80
C THR A 113 -5.77 5.19 -15.17
N LEU A 114 -5.87 4.24 -14.25
CA LEU A 114 -5.38 2.86 -14.40
C LEU A 114 -6.56 1.91 -14.55
N ILE A 115 -6.28 0.65 -14.88
CA ILE A 115 -7.30 -0.38 -15.08
C ILE A 115 -7.14 -1.46 -14.02
N GLY A 116 -8.22 -1.75 -13.31
CA GLY A 116 -8.37 -2.90 -12.41
C GLY A 116 -9.46 -3.85 -12.91
N TYR A 117 -9.76 -4.89 -12.13
CA TYR A 117 -10.82 -5.84 -12.43
C TYR A 117 -11.70 -6.09 -11.21
N VAL A 118 -13.01 -6.01 -11.39
CA VAL A 118 -13.97 -6.30 -10.33
C VAL A 118 -14.71 -7.58 -10.64
N ARG A 119 -15.09 -8.32 -9.60
CA ARG A 119 -16.03 -9.42 -9.78
C ARG A 119 -17.38 -8.84 -10.18
N SER A 120 -18.01 -9.40 -11.21
CA SER A 120 -19.35 -9.00 -11.64
C SER A 120 -20.28 -10.21 -11.74
N ASN A 121 -21.56 -9.98 -11.47
CA ASN A 121 -22.66 -10.87 -11.83
C ASN A 121 -23.65 -10.17 -12.78
N LYS A 122 -23.33 -8.94 -13.22
CA LYS A 122 -24.17 -8.09 -14.06
C LYS A 122 -23.91 -8.31 -15.55
N VAL A 123 -22.74 -8.85 -15.89
CA VAL A 123 -22.35 -9.14 -17.27
C VAL A 123 -22.40 -10.66 -17.50
N THR A 124 -23.33 -11.10 -18.35
CA THR A 124 -23.46 -12.52 -18.71
C THR A 124 -22.19 -13.02 -19.41
N GLY A 125 -21.64 -14.14 -18.93
CA GLY A 125 -20.43 -14.75 -19.49
C GLY A 125 -19.11 -14.21 -18.95
N PHE A 126 -19.12 -13.19 -18.08
CA PHE A 126 -17.91 -12.62 -17.48
C PHE A 126 -17.98 -12.61 -15.95
N SER A 127 -17.06 -13.33 -15.31
CA SER A 127 -16.91 -13.30 -13.85
C SER A 127 -16.13 -12.06 -13.37
N PHE A 128 -15.30 -11.49 -14.23
CA PHE A 128 -14.49 -10.30 -13.96
C PHE A 128 -14.63 -9.29 -15.10
N VAL A 129 -14.80 -8.01 -14.75
CA VAL A 129 -15.00 -6.90 -15.69
C VAL A 129 -13.95 -5.83 -15.44
N PRO A 130 -13.31 -5.28 -16.48
CA PRO A 130 -12.35 -4.20 -16.33
C PRO A 130 -13.05 -2.92 -15.84
N VAL A 131 -12.40 -2.24 -14.90
CA VAL A 131 -12.84 -0.95 -14.34
C VAL A 131 -11.70 0.04 -14.37
N ALA A 132 -12.04 1.32 -14.53
CA ALA A 132 -11.07 2.37 -14.32
C ALA A 132 -10.86 2.60 -12.82
N VAL A 133 -9.64 2.99 -12.46
CA VAL A 133 -9.24 3.36 -11.11
C VAL A 133 -8.46 4.67 -11.21
N GLY A 134 -8.91 5.68 -10.48
CA GLY A 134 -8.27 6.98 -10.44
C GLY A 134 -7.18 7.02 -9.37
N VAL A 135 -5.99 7.48 -9.75
CA VAL A 135 -4.90 7.84 -8.82
C VAL A 135 -4.77 9.36 -8.84
N GLY A 136 -5.18 10.02 -7.75
CA GLY A 136 -5.11 11.47 -7.61
C GLY A 136 -3.68 11.92 -7.29
N GLY A 137 -2.98 12.49 -8.26
CA GLY A 137 -1.64 13.04 -8.08
C GLY A 137 -1.64 14.47 -7.52
N TYR A 138 -0.47 15.11 -7.45
CA TYR A 138 -0.36 16.52 -7.05
C TYR A 138 -1.06 17.49 -8.01
N SER A 139 -1.32 17.07 -9.27
CA SER A 139 -2.12 17.84 -10.22
C SER A 139 -3.62 17.81 -9.93
N ALA A 140 -4.08 16.97 -9.00
CA ALA A 140 -5.49 16.91 -8.63
C ALA A 140 -5.90 18.18 -7.87
N ASN A 141 -7.07 18.71 -8.21
CA ASN A 141 -7.76 19.75 -7.47
C ASN A 141 -9.22 19.33 -7.38
N ASP A 142 -9.48 18.22 -6.70
CA ASP A 142 -10.82 17.69 -6.59
C ASP A 142 -11.52 18.26 -5.35
N SER A 143 -12.45 19.20 -5.58
CA SER A 143 -13.29 19.77 -4.52
C SER A 143 -14.50 18.89 -4.17
N THR A 144 -14.71 17.78 -4.89
CA THR A 144 -15.85 16.86 -4.73
C THR A 144 -15.50 15.62 -3.91
N ILE A 145 -14.32 15.62 -3.29
CA ILE A 145 -13.81 14.56 -2.44
C ILE A 145 -14.71 14.31 -1.21
N ALA A 146 -14.93 13.03 -0.88
CA ALA A 146 -15.73 12.65 0.30
C ALA A 146 -15.05 13.03 1.64
N ASP A 147 -13.73 13.24 1.63
CA ASP A 147 -12.98 13.81 2.76
C ASP A 147 -12.27 15.08 2.32
N ALA A 148 -12.75 16.23 2.78
CA ALA A 148 -12.23 17.56 2.46
C ALA A 148 -10.72 17.77 2.76
N ASN A 149 -10.10 16.84 3.52
CA ASN A 149 -8.68 16.89 3.85
C ASN A 149 -7.77 16.25 2.78
N ILE A 150 -8.32 15.56 1.76
CA ILE A 150 -7.51 14.85 0.74
C ILE A 150 -7.62 15.51 -0.64
N LYS A 151 -6.95 16.65 -0.82
CA LYS A 151 -6.96 17.37 -2.12
C LYS A 151 -6.15 16.67 -3.21
N SER A 152 -5.18 15.85 -2.82
CA SER A 152 -4.28 15.07 -3.67
C SER A 152 -3.83 13.83 -2.90
N GLY A 153 -3.27 12.83 -3.59
CA GLY A 153 -2.78 11.61 -2.95
C GLY A 153 -3.90 10.67 -2.54
N TYR A 154 -4.71 10.24 -3.51
CA TYR A 154 -5.82 9.32 -3.25
C TYR A 154 -5.98 8.26 -4.32
N LEU A 155 -6.67 7.19 -3.93
CA LEU A 155 -7.19 6.18 -4.84
C LEU A 155 -8.72 6.25 -4.86
N CYS A 156 -9.32 6.32 -6.04
CA CYS A 156 -10.77 6.36 -6.20
C CYS A 156 -11.28 5.43 -7.31
N THR A 157 -12.57 5.10 -7.23
CA THR A 157 -13.26 4.30 -8.24
C THR A 157 -13.46 5.11 -9.52
N GLY A 158 -13.32 4.46 -10.67
CA GLY A 158 -13.55 5.06 -11.99
C GLY A 158 -14.74 4.44 -12.72
N THR A 159 -14.85 4.76 -14.02
CA THR A 159 -15.82 4.18 -14.94
C THR A 159 -15.89 2.65 -14.84
N ASN A 160 -17.11 2.11 -14.94
CA ASN A 160 -17.46 0.69 -14.82
C ASN A 160 -17.36 0.11 -13.40
N TRP A 161 -17.03 0.90 -12.37
CA TRP A 161 -17.04 0.39 -10.99
C TRP A 161 -18.41 -0.12 -10.55
N GLU A 162 -19.49 0.42 -11.14
CA GLU A 162 -20.85 -0.03 -10.88
C GLU A 162 -21.09 -1.49 -11.27
N GLN A 163 -20.18 -2.11 -12.04
CA GLN A 163 -20.22 -3.53 -12.37
C GLN A 163 -19.82 -4.44 -11.21
N ARG A 164 -19.17 -3.92 -10.16
CA ARG A 164 -18.74 -4.69 -8.99
C ARG A 164 -19.94 -5.29 -8.26
N SER A 165 -19.95 -6.61 -8.06
CA SER A 165 -21.05 -7.31 -7.40
C SER A 165 -20.88 -7.47 -5.89
N SER A 166 -19.65 -7.76 -5.42
CA SER A 166 -19.39 -7.99 -4.00
C SER A 166 -18.04 -7.41 -3.55
N TYR A 167 -16.94 -7.83 -4.18
CA TYR A 167 -15.59 -7.38 -3.86
C TYR A 167 -14.80 -7.00 -5.11
N ALA A 168 -13.72 -6.27 -4.89
CA ALA A 168 -12.71 -5.97 -5.87
C ALA A 168 -11.35 -6.43 -5.35
N ALA A 169 -10.61 -7.18 -6.16
CA ALA A 169 -9.31 -7.72 -5.84
C ALA A 169 -8.42 -7.65 -7.08
N PHE A 170 -7.49 -6.69 -7.13
CA PHE A 170 -6.62 -6.47 -8.27
C PHE A 170 -5.38 -5.66 -7.87
N ASP A 171 -4.36 -5.69 -8.73
CA ASP A 171 -3.10 -5.00 -8.55
C ASP A 171 -2.95 -3.91 -9.62
N ILE A 172 -2.46 -2.73 -9.25
CA ILE A 172 -2.15 -1.63 -10.15
C ILE A 172 -0.72 -1.14 -9.95
N PHE A 173 -0.10 -0.70 -11.04
CA PHE A 173 1.30 -0.29 -11.07
C PHE A 173 1.44 1.05 -11.76
N TYR A 174 2.28 1.94 -11.22
CA TYR A 174 2.64 3.21 -11.84
C TYR A 174 4.00 3.71 -11.37
N ARG A 175 4.53 4.71 -12.05
CA ARG A 175 5.78 5.39 -11.69
C ARG A 175 5.52 6.84 -11.32
N ILE A 176 6.35 7.38 -10.44
CA ILE A 176 6.32 8.77 -9.98
C ILE A 176 7.40 9.59 -10.68
#